data_AF-A0A812ZAY5-F1
#
_entry.id   AF-A0A812ZAY5-F1
#
_cell.length_a   1.000
_cell.length_b   1.000
_cell.length_c   1.000
_cell.angle_alpha   90.00
_cell.angle_beta   90.00
_cell.angle_gamma   90.00
#
_symmetry.space_group_name_H-M   'P 1'
#
loop_
_entity.id
_entity.type
_entity.pdbx_description
1 polymer ?
#
loop_
_entity_poly.entity_id
_entity_poly.type
_entity_poly.pdbx_seq_one_letter_code
_entity_poly.pdbx_strand_id
1 'polypeptide(L)'
;MSVRVVFAAGLEECCDNMFHDKSVTCILPVQPHRLESKSCRSQERAVACTDPYMAYMAWLMLTWVLMLCPTSAFRSELESSEELPSELSTLTSGLKAASCRGQVEGLMVDLLRVCEQRRAHQCPDGLQKLFTKGAVVYWMDQTVKLQKDAVLWAGFWNGGQAGRTTKDDLFRFVRLMGMQTVHPDTGLGKLVEKNNDLTSCQDENIVNNFWKSASSAFIKQMAIKGQSKLLVLVNKAIDQTAFGLLNSVLYKYELPWVRFQHSQKSRNWHPQVLFVDMRANCHNLEKAVAVVLKTVPFECIECNEACGLDETLRARVQQNL
;
A
#
# COMPACT_ATOMS: atom_id res chain seq x y z
N MET A 1 -20.95 -26.49 41.77
CA MET A 1 -21.42 -25.75 40.57
C MET A 1 -20.28 -25.81 39.56
N SER A 2 -20.44 -26.51 38.44
CA SER A 2 -19.34 -26.76 37.49
C SER A 2 -19.37 -25.71 36.38
N VAL A 3 -18.29 -24.93 36.23
CA VAL A 3 -18.15 -23.93 35.17
C VAL A 3 -17.41 -24.57 33.99
N ARG A 4 -17.94 -24.44 32.77
CA ARG A 4 -17.29 -24.92 31.54
C ARG A 4 -16.79 -23.73 30.74
N VAL A 5 -15.51 -23.71 30.42
CA VAL A 5 -14.87 -22.69 29.58
C VAL A 5 -14.23 -23.40 28.39
N VAL A 6 -14.49 -22.90 27.17
CA VAL A 6 -13.95 -23.45 25.93
C VAL A 6 -12.88 -22.49 25.40
N PHE A 7 -11.66 -22.97 25.18
CA PHE A 7 -10.56 -22.19 24.63
C PHE A 7 -10.38 -22.48 23.13
N ALA A 8 -9.94 -21.48 22.37
CA ALA A 8 -9.48 -21.65 21.00
C ALA A 8 -8.07 -22.26 20.97
N ALA A 9 -7.75 -23.04 19.94
CA ALA A 9 -6.46 -23.70 19.78
C ALA A 9 -5.30 -22.67 19.81
N GLY A 10 -4.25 -22.96 20.59
CA GLY A 10 -3.06 -22.11 20.77
C GLY A 10 -2.83 -21.53 22.17
N LEU A 11 -3.60 -21.93 23.18
CA LEU A 11 -3.47 -21.46 24.58
C LEU A 11 -3.20 -22.61 25.57
N GLU A 12 -2.52 -23.67 25.12
CA GLU A 12 -2.33 -24.90 25.88
C GLU A 12 -1.42 -24.71 27.12
N GLU A 13 -0.40 -23.85 27.04
CA GLU A 13 0.54 -23.64 28.16
C GLU A 13 0.02 -22.74 29.30
N CYS A 14 -1.08 -21.99 29.08
CA CYS A 14 -1.62 -21.10 30.12
C CYS A 14 -2.56 -21.81 31.11
N CYS A 15 -3.13 -22.97 30.75
CA CYS A 15 -4.07 -23.68 31.62
C CYS A 15 -3.36 -24.43 32.76
N ASP A 16 -2.18 -24.99 32.51
CA ASP A 16 -1.48 -25.85 33.48
C ASP A 16 -0.89 -25.08 34.67
N ASN A 17 -0.63 -23.77 34.53
CA ASN A 17 -0.02 -22.96 35.59
C ASN A 17 -1.04 -22.20 36.48
N MET A 18 -2.33 -22.20 36.17
CA MET A 18 -3.32 -21.38 36.89
C MET A 18 -4.27 -22.13 37.83
N PHE A 19 -4.43 -23.45 37.71
CA PHE A 19 -5.46 -24.18 38.46
C PHE A 19 -4.93 -25.44 39.13
N HIS A 20 -4.57 -25.34 40.42
CA HIS A 20 -4.24 -26.50 41.27
C HIS A 20 -5.47 -27.16 41.91
N ASP A 21 -6.69 -26.70 41.60
CA ASP A 21 -7.92 -27.19 42.25
C ASP A 21 -8.74 -28.11 41.31
N LYS A 22 -9.16 -29.27 41.85
CA LYS A 22 -9.58 -30.48 41.10
C LYS A 22 -10.95 -30.41 40.41
N SER A 23 -11.52 -29.23 40.16
CA SER A 23 -12.91 -29.10 39.66
C SER A 23 -13.09 -28.42 38.31
N VAL A 24 -12.02 -28.18 37.54
CA VAL A 24 -12.11 -27.59 36.19
C VAL A 24 -11.80 -28.65 35.14
N THR A 25 -12.75 -28.93 34.26
CA THR A 25 -12.58 -29.89 33.15
C THR A 25 -12.44 -29.12 31.84
N CYS A 26 -11.24 -29.13 31.25
CA CYS A 26 -10.99 -28.57 29.92
C CYS A 26 -11.53 -29.52 28.84
N ILE A 27 -12.34 -29.00 27.91
CA ILE A 27 -12.83 -29.76 26.76
C ILE A 27 -12.23 -29.14 25.50
N LEU A 28 -11.40 -29.91 24.79
CA LEU A 28 -10.84 -29.54 23.50
C LEU A 28 -11.89 -29.72 22.39
N PRO A 29 -11.97 -28.81 21.40
CA PRO A 29 -12.85 -29.01 20.25
C PRO A 29 -12.28 -30.10 19.34
N VAL A 30 -13.03 -31.20 19.19
CA VAL A 30 -12.76 -32.26 18.20
C VAL A 30 -13.09 -31.74 16.80
N GLN A 31 -12.14 -31.78 15.87
CA GLN A 31 -12.40 -31.46 14.46
C GLN A 31 -13.28 -32.53 13.80
N PRO A 32 -14.33 -32.17 13.04
CA PRO A 32 -15.09 -33.15 12.28
C PRO A 32 -14.46 -33.37 10.89
N HIS A 33 -13.81 -34.52 10.71
CA HIS A 33 -13.67 -35.12 9.38
C HIS A 33 -14.96 -35.89 9.04
N ARG A 34 -15.49 -35.62 7.83
CA ARG A 34 -16.30 -36.50 6.95
C ARG A 34 -17.39 -37.38 7.61
N LEU A 35 -18.67 -37.07 7.34
CA LEU A 35 -19.66 -38.01 6.76
C LEU A 35 -21.03 -37.32 6.57
N GLU A 36 -21.57 -37.54 5.37
CA GLU A 36 -22.97 -37.74 4.97
C GLU A 36 -24.13 -36.90 5.54
N SER A 37 -24.89 -36.38 4.58
CA SER A 37 -26.21 -35.77 4.70
C SER A 37 -27.22 -36.69 5.40
N LYS A 38 -27.70 -36.30 6.59
CA LYS A 38 -29.07 -36.58 7.02
C LYS A 38 -29.65 -35.40 7.81
N SER A 39 -30.84 -35.00 7.35
CA SER A 39 -31.79 -34.10 8.00
C SER A 39 -32.10 -34.53 9.43
N CYS A 40 -32.06 -33.58 10.37
CA CYS A 40 -32.84 -33.61 11.60
C CYS A 40 -33.22 -32.18 12.00
N ARG A 41 -34.51 -31.87 11.85
CA ARG A 41 -35.22 -30.81 12.55
C ARG A 41 -35.46 -31.31 13.98
N SER A 42 -35.03 -30.56 15.00
CA SER A 42 -35.87 -30.27 16.18
C SER A 42 -35.23 -29.19 17.04
N GLN A 43 -36.12 -28.43 17.68
CA GLN A 43 -35.88 -27.28 18.56
C GLN A 43 -35.01 -27.63 19.77
N GLU A 44 -34.00 -26.81 20.05
CA GLU A 44 -33.63 -26.48 21.44
C GLU A 44 -33.38 -24.97 21.56
N ARG A 45 -34.13 -24.36 22.47
CA ARG A 45 -34.06 -22.95 22.84
C ARG A 45 -32.78 -22.71 23.65
N ALA A 46 -31.85 -21.93 23.11
CA ALA A 46 -30.82 -21.29 23.93
C ALA A 46 -31.41 -20.00 24.52
N VAL A 47 -31.92 -20.09 25.75
CA VAL A 47 -32.26 -18.93 26.58
C VAL A 47 -30.93 -18.31 27.03
N ALA A 48 -30.53 -17.21 26.39
CA ALA A 48 -29.43 -16.39 26.85
C ALA A 48 -29.91 -15.53 28.03
N CYS A 49 -29.90 -16.11 29.23
CA CYS A 49 -29.89 -15.34 30.47
C CYS A 49 -28.43 -15.18 30.90
N THR A 50 -27.71 -14.25 30.28
CA THR A 50 -26.42 -13.80 30.82
C THR A 50 -26.69 -12.71 31.84
N ASP A 51 -26.54 -13.08 33.12
CA ASP A 51 -26.47 -12.13 34.22
C ASP A 51 -25.40 -11.08 33.91
N PRO A 52 -25.74 -9.77 33.86
CA PRO A 52 -24.78 -8.71 33.58
C PRO A 52 -23.58 -8.70 34.54
N TYR A 53 -23.73 -9.26 35.75
CA TYR A 53 -22.64 -9.42 36.70
C TYR A 53 -21.57 -10.42 36.23
N MET A 54 -21.99 -11.50 35.56
CA MET A 54 -21.06 -12.53 35.07
C MET A 54 -20.31 -12.08 33.81
N ALA A 55 -20.95 -11.28 32.96
CA ALA A 55 -20.29 -10.66 31.81
C ALA A 55 -19.21 -9.65 32.25
N TYR A 56 -19.49 -8.87 33.31
CA TYR A 56 -18.53 -7.95 33.89
C TYR A 56 -17.35 -8.66 34.56
N MET A 57 -17.60 -9.76 35.28
CA MET A 57 -16.53 -10.57 35.88
C MET A 57 -15.66 -11.27 34.82
N ALA A 58 -16.25 -11.77 33.73
CA ALA A 58 -15.49 -12.35 32.63
C ALA A 58 -14.59 -11.29 31.95
N TRP A 59 -15.10 -10.06 31.78
CA TRP A 59 -14.33 -8.96 31.21
C TRP A 59 -13.19 -8.50 32.14
N LEU A 60 -13.44 -8.43 33.46
CA LEU A 60 -12.42 -8.13 34.47
C LEU A 60 -11.33 -9.21 34.54
N MET A 61 -11.70 -10.49 34.46
CA MET A 61 -10.74 -11.60 34.43
C MET A 61 -9.88 -11.55 33.16
N LEU A 62 -10.47 -11.24 32.00
CA LEU A 62 -9.72 -11.11 30.74
C LEU A 62 -8.74 -9.93 30.79
N THR A 63 -9.15 -8.80 31.37
CA THR A 63 -8.28 -7.62 31.53
C THR A 63 -7.18 -7.86 32.57
N TRP A 64 -7.45 -8.62 33.63
CA TRP A 64 -6.42 -9.03 34.60
C TRP A 64 -5.38 -9.99 34.00
N VAL A 65 -5.81 -10.98 33.21
CA VAL A 65 -4.89 -11.89 32.50
C VAL A 65 -4.01 -11.12 31.52
N LEU A 66 -4.56 -10.11 30.83
CA LEU A 66 -3.79 -9.25 29.93
C LEU A 66 -2.84 -8.28 30.66
N MET A 67 -3.11 -7.92 31.92
CA MET A 67 -2.22 -7.08 32.74
C MET A 67 -1.10 -7.87 33.43
N LEU A 68 -1.32 -9.15 33.73
CA LEU A 68 -0.35 -9.99 34.45
C LEU A 68 0.59 -10.78 33.54
N CYS A 69 0.35 -10.79 32.22
CA CYS A 69 1.31 -11.33 31.26
C CYS A 69 2.33 -10.23 30.92
N PRO A 70 3.59 -10.30 31.39
CA PRO A 70 4.59 -9.32 31.00
C PRO A 70 4.82 -9.43 29.49
N THR A 71 4.57 -8.34 28.77
CA THR A 71 4.82 -8.20 27.31
C THR A 71 6.29 -8.39 26.90
N SER A 72 7.17 -8.75 27.84
CA SER A 72 8.58 -9.04 27.61
C SER A 72 8.84 -10.44 27.05
N ALA A 73 7.89 -11.38 27.11
CA ALA A 73 8.08 -12.74 26.58
C ALA A 73 7.72 -12.89 25.08
N PHE A 74 7.16 -11.85 24.44
CA PHE A 74 6.80 -11.87 23.01
C PHE A 74 7.74 -11.07 22.11
N ARG A 75 8.91 -10.65 22.63
CA ARG A 75 9.79 -9.67 21.96
C ARG A 75 11.25 -10.13 21.76
N SER A 76 11.52 -11.43 21.69
CA SER A 76 12.90 -11.91 21.41
C SER A 76 13.04 -12.99 20.33
N GLU A 77 12.06 -13.20 19.44
CA GLU A 77 12.15 -14.20 18.36
C GLU A 77 11.98 -13.64 16.93
N LEU A 78 12.18 -12.34 16.70
CA LEU A 78 12.13 -11.77 15.34
C LEU A 78 13.40 -10.97 14.98
N GLU A 79 14.55 -11.60 15.15
CA GLU A 79 15.78 -11.25 14.42
C GLU A 79 16.33 -12.48 13.69
N SER A 80 15.46 -13.31 13.10
CA SER A 80 15.91 -14.14 11.98
C SER A 80 16.19 -13.17 10.84
N SER A 81 17.46 -13.05 10.42
CA SER A 81 17.80 -12.42 9.15
C SER A 81 17.08 -13.22 8.06
N GLU A 82 15.89 -12.75 7.68
CA GLU A 82 15.06 -13.40 6.68
C GLU A 82 15.78 -13.25 5.33
N GLU A 83 16.57 -14.26 4.98
CA GLU A 83 17.36 -14.27 3.76
C GLU A 83 16.43 -14.37 2.55
N LEU A 84 16.75 -13.60 1.50
CA LEU A 84 16.08 -13.73 0.22
C LEU A 84 16.28 -15.15 -0.34
N PRO A 85 15.23 -15.78 -0.87
CA PRO A 85 15.40 -16.97 -1.69
C PRO A 85 16.50 -16.77 -2.73
N SER A 86 17.32 -17.81 -2.95
CA SER A 86 18.52 -17.73 -3.78
C SER A 86 18.25 -17.18 -5.18
N GLU A 87 17.09 -17.49 -5.76
CA GLU A 87 16.64 -17.04 -7.07
C GLU A 87 16.43 -15.52 -7.12
N LEU A 88 16.01 -14.91 -6.01
CA LEU A 88 15.83 -13.46 -5.89
C LEU A 88 17.14 -12.76 -5.55
N SER A 89 17.99 -13.37 -4.71
CA SER A 89 19.32 -12.85 -4.38
C SER A 89 20.22 -12.72 -5.64
N THR A 90 20.11 -13.66 -6.58
CA THR A 90 20.87 -13.55 -7.85
C THR A 90 20.49 -12.32 -8.68
N LEU A 91 19.26 -11.80 -8.56
CA LEU A 91 18.81 -10.62 -9.31
C LEU A 91 19.52 -9.34 -8.87
N THR A 92 19.94 -9.27 -7.61
CA THR A 92 20.54 -8.07 -7.00
C THR A 92 22.08 -8.14 -7.00
N SER A 93 22.64 -9.32 -7.27
CA SER A 93 24.09 -9.55 -7.40
C SER A 93 24.77 -8.66 -8.44
N GLY A 94 24.05 -8.32 -9.53
CA GLY A 94 24.54 -7.45 -10.61
C GLY A 94 24.43 -5.95 -10.33
N LEU A 95 23.82 -5.53 -9.21
CA LEU A 95 23.68 -4.12 -8.87
C LEU A 95 25.01 -3.54 -8.41
N LYS A 96 25.40 -2.42 -9.02
CA LYS A 96 26.74 -1.82 -8.89
C LYS A 96 26.95 -1.17 -7.52
N ALA A 97 25.92 -0.51 -7.00
CA ALA A 97 25.99 0.19 -5.72
C ALA A 97 25.43 -0.68 -4.59
N ALA A 98 26.21 -0.85 -3.52
CA ALA A 98 25.77 -1.60 -2.33
C ALA A 98 24.51 -0.99 -1.69
N SER A 99 24.41 0.35 -1.67
CA SER A 99 23.22 1.05 -1.19
C SER A 99 21.98 0.76 -2.04
N CYS A 100 22.14 0.68 -3.36
CA CYS A 100 21.05 0.28 -4.25
C CYS A 100 20.65 -1.18 -4.01
N ARG A 101 21.64 -2.08 -3.92
CA ARG A 101 21.42 -3.50 -3.63
C ARG A 101 20.57 -3.68 -2.37
N GLY A 102 20.95 -3.05 -1.26
CA GLY A 102 20.22 -3.14 0.00
C GLY A 102 18.78 -2.62 -0.09
N GLN A 103 18.53 -1.52 -0.82
CA GLN A 103 17.18 -0.99 -1.03
C GLN A 103 16.30 -1.95 -1.85
N VAL A 104 16.84 -2.54 -2.92
CA VAL A 104 16.11 -3.49 -3.76
C VAL A 104 15.85 -4.80 -3.03
N GLU A 105 16.84 -5.32 -2.31
CA GLU A 105 16.72 -6.54 -1.50
C GLU A 105 15.68 -6.37 -0.39
N GLY A 106 15.76 -5.27 0.37
CA GLY A 106 14.79 -4.96 1.42
C GLY A 106 13.36 -4.87 0.88
N LEU A 107 13.18 -4.24 -0.28
CA LEU A 107 11.87 -4.17 -0.95
C LEU A 107 11.40 -5.56 -1.42
N MET A 108 12.29 -6.39 -1.97
CA MET A 108 11.95 -7.76 -2.38
C MET A 108 11.49 -8.60 -1.18
N VAL A 109 12.19 -8.55 -0.05
CA VAL A 109 11.81 -9.24 1.19
C VAL A 109 10.43 -8.80 1.66
N ASP A 110 10.19 -7.49 1.73
CA ASP A 110 8.92 -6.95 2.18
C ASP A 110 7.75 -7.34 1.26
N LEU A 111 7.97 -7.34 -0.07
CA LEU A 111 6.98 -7.77 -1.04
C LEU A 111 6.72 -9.28 -0.99
N LEU A 112 7.75 -10.09 -0.78
CA LEU A 112 7.64 -11.52 -0.60
C LEU A 112 6.76 -11.84 0.61
N ARG A 113 7.02 -11.20 1.76
CA ARG A 113 6.21 -11.35 2.97
C ARG A 113 4.74 -11.00 2.76
N VAL A 114 4.46 -9.89 2.07
CA VAL A 114 3.08 -9.51 1.72
C VAL A 114 2.42 -10.54 0.82
N CYS A 115 3.16 -11.12 -0.12
CA CYS A 115 2.64 -12.13 -1.01
C CYS A 115 2.32 -13.44 -0.27
N GLU A 116 3.22 -13.88 0.61
CA GLU A 116 3.07 -15.10 1.43
C GLU A 116 1.92 -15.01 2.42
N GLN A 117 1.77 -13.87 3.10
CA GLN A 117 0.63 -13.59 3.98
C GLN A 117 -0.72 -13.73 3.25
N ARG A 118 -0.73 -13.53 1.94
CA ARG A 118 -1.93 -13.66 1.08
C ARG A 118 -2.12 -15.06 0.52
N ARG A 119 -1.26 -16.02 0.88
CA ARG A 119 -1.27 -17.42 0.41
C ARG A 119 -1.30 -17.52 -1.12
N ALA A 120 -0.62 -16.61 -1.80
CA ALA A 120 -0.52 -16.64 -3.25
C ALA A 120 0.46 -17.74 -3.70
N HIS A 121 0.02 -18.67 -4.54
CA HIS A 121 0.79 -19.87 -4.92
C HIS A 121 2.03 -19.62 -5.81
N GLN A 122 2.41 -18.37 -6.11
CA GLN A 122 3.46 -18.02 -7.08
C GLN A 122 4.27 -16.76 -6.66
N CYS A 123 4.59 -16.63 -5.37
CA CYS A 123 5.23 -15.42 -4.86
C CYS A 123 6.64 -15.18 -5.41
N PRO A 124 7.59 -16.14 -5.33
CA PRO A 124 8.95 -15.91 -5.85
C PRO A 124 8.97 -15.65 -7.35
N ASP A 125 8.29 -16.49 -8.15
CA ASP A 125 8.19 -16.34 -9.61
C ASP A 125 7.54 -15.01 -10.03
N GLY A 126 6.48 -14.61 -9.33
CA GLY A 126 5.79 -13.35 -9.58
C GLY A 126 6.72 -12.17 -9.32
N LEU A 127 7.41 -12.19 -8.17
CA LEU A 127 8.35 -11.15 -7.79
C LEU A 127 9.53 -11.05 -8.76
N GLN A 128 10.09 -12.20 -9.15
CA GLN A 128 11.14 -12.26 -10.17
C GLN A 128 10.67 -11.63 -11.48
N LYS A 129 9.48 -11.97 -11.99
CA LYS A 129 8.92 -11.39 -13.23
C LYS A 129 8.65 -9.89 -13.10
N LEU A 130 8.23 -9.42 -11.93
CA LEU A 130 8.01 -8.02 -11.65
C LEU A 130 9.33 -7.22 -11.78
N PHE A 131 10.42 -7.70 -11.21
CA PHE A 131 11.72 -7.03 -11.27
C PHE A 131 12.48 -7.24 -12.58
N THR A 132 12.29 -8.37 -13.28
CA THR A 132 13.01 -8.67 -14.54
C THR A 132 12.29 -8.23 -15.80
N LYS A 133 10.95 -8.26 -15.82
CA LYS A 133 10.13 -8.01 -17.02
C LYS A 133 9.19 -6.81 -16.86
N GLY A 134 9.06 -6.26 -15.66
CA GLY A 134 8.03 -5.26 -15.37
C GLY A 134 6.62 -5.84 -15.50
N ALA A 135 6.43 -7.09 -15.08
CA ALA A 135 5.16 -7.78 -15.16
C ALA A 135 4.18 -7.32 -14.08
N VAL A 136 2.91 -7.13 -14.45
CA VAL A 136 1.83 -6.90 -13.49
C VAL A 136 1.48 -8.23 -12.81
N VAL A 137 1.61 -8.28 -11.49
CA VAL A 137 1.28 -9.46 -10.68
C VAL A 137 -0.02 -9.23 -9.91
N TYR A 138 -0.91 -10.22 -9.91
CA TYR A 138 -2.28 -10.05 -9.42
C TYR A 138 -2.36 -9.71 -7.93
N TRP A 139 -1.44 -10.22 -7.12
CA TRP A 139 -1.45 -9.99 -5.66
C TRP A 139 -1.09 -8.55 -5.29
N MET A 140 -0.45 -7.78 -6.18
CA MET A 140 -0.19 -6.35 -5.96
C MET A 140 -1.46 -5.53 -5.90
N ASP A 141 -2.54 -5.93 -6.58
CA ASP A 141 -3.78 -5.14 -6.67
C ASP A 141 -4.33 -4.75 -5.28
N GLN A 142 -4.15 -5.62 -4.28
CA GLN A 142 -4.59 -5.34 -2.91
C GLN A 142 -3.60 -4.47 -2.12
N THR A 143 -2.31 -4.53 -2.46
CA THR A 143 -1.25 -3.73 -1.84
C THR A 143 -1.28 -2.29 -2.35
N VAL A 144 -1.78 -2.08 -3.57
CA VAL A 144 -2.00 -0.75 -4.18
C VAL A 144 -3.44 -0.22 -4.01
N LYS A 145 -4.30 -0.93 -3.27
CA LYS A 145 -5.72 -0.57 -3.11
C LYS A 145 -5.87 0.85 -2.59
N LEU A 146 -6.71 1.63 -3.27
CA LEU A 146 -7.03 3.01 -2.91
C LEU A 146 -8.23 3.07 -1.97
N GLN A 147 -8.11 3.83 -0.87
CA GLN A 147 -9.24 4.10 0.03
C GLN A 147 -10.02 5.33 -0.46
N LYS A 148 -9.29 6.35 -0.89
CA LYS A 148 -9.80 7.62 -1.44
C LYS A 148 -9.37 7.78 -2.90
N ASP A 149 -9.89 8.80 -3.57
CA ASP A 149 -9.35 9.20 -4.86
C ASP A 149 -7.89 9.59 -4.69
N ALA A 150 -7.09 9.27 -5.71
CA ALA A 150 -5.65 9.39 -5.62
C ALA A 150 -5.10 10.51 -6.50
N VAL A 151 -4.04 11.12 -5.99
CA VAL A 151 -3.26 12.18 -6.63
C VAL A 151 -1.96 11.58 -7.14
N LEU A 152 -1.57 11.95 -8.35
CA LEU A 152 -0.23 11.73 -8.89
C LEU A 152 0.63 12.97 -8.62
N TRP A 153 1.93 12.79 -8.42
CA TRP A 153 2.80 13.91 -8.12
C TRP A 153 4.26 13.68 -8.53
N ALA A 154 5.00 14.75 -8.75
CA ALA A 154 6.44 14.68 -8.99
C ALA A 154 7.17 15.92 -8.46
N GLY A 155 8.33 15.71 -7.83
CA GLY A 155 9.25 16.81 -7.47
C GLY A 155 8.99 17.49 -6.13
N PHE A 156 8.42 16.77 -5.17
CA PHE A 156 8.29 17.27 -3.80
C PHE A 156 9.28 16.55 -2.90
N TRP A 157 10.11 17.31 -2.16
CA TRP A 157 11.10 16.80 -1.22
C TRP A 157 11.17 17.72 0.01
N ASN A 158 11.58 17.17 1.14
CA ASN A 158 11.88 17.96 2.33
C ASN A 158 13.37 18.34 2.30
N GLY A 159 13.68 19.64 2.43
CA GLY A 159 15.07 20.12 2.54
C GLY A 159 15.77 20.62 1.27
N GLY A 160 15.08 21.24 0.29
CA GLY A 160 15.78 21.87 -0.85
C GLY A 160 15.11 23.12 -1.44
N GLN A 161 15.97 24.08 -1.83
CA GLN A 161 15.75 25.45 -2.36
C GLN A 161 14.66 26.29 -1.67
N ALA A 162 15.09 27.40 -1.06
CA ALA A 162 14.20 28.41 -0.49
C ALA A 162 13.11 28.83 -1.50
N GLY A 163 11.85 28.86 -1.06
CA GLY A 163 10.71 29.30 -1.87
C GLY A 163 9.98 28.22 -2.69
N ARG A 164 10.36 26.93 -2.58
CA ARG A 164 9.61 25.81 -3.19
C ARG A 164 8.74 25.09 -2.16
N THR A 165 7.62 24.52 -2.63
CA THR A 165 6.72 23.71 -1.80
C THR A 165 7.33 22.36 -1.45
N THR A 166 7.08 21.89 -0.22
CA THR A 166 7.71 20.69 0.36
C THR A 166 6.87 19.42 0.19
N LYS A 167 7.44 18.25 0.50
CA LYS A 167 6.68 16.97 0.56
C LYS A 167 5.60 17.03 1.63
N ASP A 168 5.86 17.72 2.74
CA ASP A 168 4.88 17.91 3.81
C ASP A 168 3.69 18.80 3.38
N ASP A 169 3.96 19.86 2.62
CA ASP A 169 2.91 20.72 2.07
C ASP A 169 2.03 19.98 1.07
N LEU A 170 2.64 19.15 0.20
CA LEU A 170 1.90 18.23 -0.69
C LEU A 170 0.94 17.35 0.11
N PHE A 171 1.42 16.68 1.16
CA PHE A 171 0.56 15.78 1.93
C PHE A 171 -0.50 16.51 2.75
N ARG A 172 -0.22 17.73 3.23
CA ARG A 172 -1.25 18.59 3.84
C ARG A 172 -2.35 18.93 2.83
N PHE A 173 -1.97 19.32 1.61
CA PHE A 173 -2.90 19.68 0.56
C PHE A 173 -3.71 18.50 0.02
N VAL A 174 -3.08 17.34 -0.20
CA VAL A 174 -3.80 16.13 -0.61
C VAL A 174 -4.86 15.74 0.43
N ARG A 175 -4.54 15.87 1.73
CA ARG A 175 -5.51 15.68 2.82
C ARG A 175 -6.63 16.72 2.78
N LEU A 176 -6.29 17.99 2.51
CA LEU A 176 -7.25 19.08 2.36
C LEU A 176 -8.25 18.82 1.22
N MET A 177 -7.78 18.24 0.11
CA MET A 177 -8.60 17.82 -1.03
C MET A 177 -9.47 16.58 -0.71
N GLY A 178 -9.32 15.96 0.46
CA GLY A 178 -10.00 14.70 0.79
C GLY A 178 -9.49 13.51 -0.02
N MET A 179 -8.30 13.61 -0.61
CA MET A 179 -7.68 12.60 -1.47
C MET A 179 -6.57 11.85 -0.72
N GLN A 180 -5.88 10.96 -1.42
CA GLN A 180 -4.63 10.32 -0.98
C GLN A 180 -3.59 10.37 -2.09
N THR A 181 -2.33 10.07 -1.78
CA THR A 181 -1.28 9.83 -2.79
C THR A 181 -1.24 8.35 -3.18
N VAL A 182 -0.74 8.04 -4.38
CA VAL A 182 -0.44 6.63 -4.75
C VAL A 182 0.76 6.10 -3.97
N HIS A 183 1.73 6.96 -3.73
CA HIS A 183 2.85 6.75 -2.82
C HIS A 183 3.06 8.06 -2.03
N PRO A 184 3.21 7.99 -0.69
CA PRO A 184 3.33 6.79 0.13
C PRO A 184 2.01 6.22 0.68
N ASP A 185 0.82 6.80 0.45
CA ASP A 185 -0.37 6.43 1.25
C ASP A 185 -0.90 4.99 1.04
N THR A 186 -0.56 4.33 -0.08
CA THR A 186 -0.92 2.93 -0.33
C THR A 186 0.00 1.95 0.41
N GLY A 187 -0.43 0.69 0.55
CA GLY A 187 0.43 -0.35 1.13
C GLY A 187 1.76 -0.48 0.41
N LEU A 188 1.75 -0.46 -0.94
CA LEU A 188 2.96 -0.52 -1.75
C LEU A 188 3.80 0.74 -1.56
N GLY A 189 3.15 1.90 -1.53
CA GLY A 189 3.80 3.19 -1.29
C GLY A 189 4.61 3.19 0.00
N LYS A 190 4.05 2.68 1.10
CA LYS A 190 4.72 2.56 2.39
C LYS A 190 5.92 1.64 2.37
N LEU A 191 5.84 0.51 1.64
CA LEU A 191 6.98 -0.40 1.48
C LEU A 191 8.12 0.25 0.71
N VAL A 192 7.80 1.02 -0.33
CA VAL A 192 8.80 1.77 -1.09
C VAL A 192 9.45 2.86 -0.23
N GLU A 193 8.66 3.62 0.54
CA GLU A 193 9.18 4.64 1.45
C GLU A 193 10.09 4.04 2.53
N LYS A 194 9.69 2.91 3.11
CA LYS A 194 10.52 2.14 4.06
C LYS A 194 11.88 1.75 3.46
N ASN A 195 11.93 1.50 2.15
CA ASN A 195 13.14 1.14 1.41
C ASN A 195 13.76 2.36 0.68
N ASN A 196 13.61 3.56 1.27
CA ASN A 196 14.26 4.81 0.87
C ASN A 196 13.99 5.24 -0.59
N ASP A 197 12.76 4.97 -1.06
CA ASP A 197 12.26 5.36 -2.37
C ASP A 197 13.09 4.87 -3.56
N LEU A 198 13.94 3.86 -3.32
CA LEU A 198 14.92 3.34 -4.29
C LEU A 198 15.84 4.45 -4.85
N THR A 199 16.07 5.52 -4.08
CA THR A 199 16.77 6.73 -4.53
C THR A 199 18.21 6.49 -4.95
N SER A 200 18.86 5.43 -4.44
CA SER A 200 20.23 5.06 -4.79
C SER A 200 20.33 4.21 -6.06
N CYS A 201 19.20 3.81 -6.64
CA CYS A 201 19.11 2.91 -7.80
C CYS A 201 18.69 3.62 -9.09
N GLN A 202 18.97 4.93 -9.19
CA GLN A 202 18.64 5.68 -10.41
C GLN A 202 19.32 5.00 -11.61
N ASP A 203 18.55 4.78 -12.67
CA ASP A 203 18.95 4.14 -13.93
C ASP A 203 19.16 2.61 -13.91
N GLU A 204 18.93 1.93 -12.79
CA GLU A 204 18.98 0.47 -12.75
C GLU A 204 17.73 -0.14 -13.42
N ASN A 205 17.93 -1.03 -14.40
CA ASN A 205 16.84 -1.67 -15.16
C ASN A 205 15.84 -2.40 -14.26
N ILE A 206 16.33 -3.01 -13.17
CA ILE A 206 15.49 -3.73 -12.21
C ILE A 206 14.48 -2.79 -11.53
N VAL A 207 14.90 -1.56 -11.23
CA VAL A 207 14.07 -0.53 -10.61
C VAL A 207 13.13 0.11 -11.62
N ASN A 208 13.58 0.29 -12.86
CA ASN A 208 12.72 0.72 -13.97
C ASN A 208 11.55 -0.27 -14.20
N ASN A 209 11.83 -1.58 -14.15
CA ASN A 209 10.81 -2.62 -14.28
C ASN A 209 9.84 -2.63 -13.09
N PHE A 210 10.36 -2.46 -11.86
CA PHE A 210 9.54 -2.30 -10.68
C PHE A 210 8.58 -1.12 -10.84
N TRP A 211 9.08 0.08 -11.14
CA TRP A 211 8.26 1.28 -11.27
C TRP A 211 7.25 1.19 -12.40
N LYS A 212 7.59 0.55 -13.53
CA LYS A 212 6.65 0.25 -14.60
C LYS A 212 5.47 -0.60 -14.10
N SER A 213 5.72 -1.60 -13.27
CA SER A 213 4.70 -2.49 -12.70
C SER A 213 3.86 -1.80 -11.63
N ALA A 214 4.52 -1.11 -10.70
CA ALA A 214 3.88 -0.34 -9.63
C ALA A 214 2.95 0.74 -10.19
N SER A 215 3.43 1.53 -11.15
CA SER A 215 2.64 2.55 -11.83
C SER A 215 1.43 1.95 -12.54
N SER A 216 1.60 0.81 -13.24
CA SER A 216 0.48 0.10 -13.87
C SER A 216 -0.61 -0.23 -12.85
N ALA A 217 -0.20 -0.77 -11.69
CA ALA A 217 -1.10 -1.17 -10.63
C ALA A 217 -1.82 0.04 -10.00
N PHE A 218 -1.11 1.14 -9.72
CA PHE A 218 -1.70 2.38 -9.21
C PHE A 218 -2.76 2.95 -10.14
N ILE A 219 -2.43 3.13 -11.43
CA ILE A 219 -3.38 3.67 -12.41
C ILE A 219 -4.57 2.72 -12.63
N LYS A 220 -4.32 1.40 -12.63
CA LYS A 220 -5.40 0.40 -12.71
C LYS A 220 -6.37 0.54 -11.53
N GLN A 221 -5.92 0.81 -10.31
CA GLN A 221 -6.81 1.02 -9.16
C GLN A 221 -7.63 2.31 -9.28
N MET A 222 -7.04 3.40 -9.80
CA MET A 222 -7.80 4.63 -10.12
C MET A 222 -8.92 4.34 -11.11
N ALA A 223 -8.61 3.57 -12.17
CA ALA A 223 -9.59 3.16 -13.17
C ALA A 223 -10.70 2.27 -12.59
N ILE A 224 -10.35 1.28 -11.76
CA ILE A 224 -11.33 0.40 -11.09
C ILE A 224 -12.25 1.19 -10.17
N LYS A 225 -11.72 2.21 -9.47
CA LYS A 225 -12.52 3.11 -8.62
C LYS A 225 -13.42 4.04 -9.44
N GLY A 226 -13.22 4.14 -10.75
CA GLY A 226 -13.98 5.03 -11.63
C GLY A 226 -13.61 6.50 -11.44
N GLN A 227 -12.39 6.80 -10.97
CA GLN A 227 -11.95 8.17 -10.73
C GLN A 227 -11.88 8.95 -12.05
N SER A 228 -12.90 9.75 -12.35
CA SER A 228 -13.07 10.42 -13.64
C SER A 228 -12.17 11.65 -13.81
N LYS A 229 -11.61 12.18 -12.72
CA LYS A 229 -10.66 13.30 -12.77
C LYS A 229 -9.38 12.98 -12.02
N LEU A 230 -8.26 13.14 -12.71
CA LEU A 230 -6.92 12.84 -12.19
C LEU A 230 -6.19 14.14 -11.90
N LEU A 231 -5.99 14.44 -10.63
CA LEU A 231 -5.17 15.57 -10.20
C LEU A 231 -3.69 15.16 -10.20
N VAL A 232 -2.86 15.96 -10.87
CA VAL A 232 -1.41 15.75 -10.99
C VAL A 232 -0.67 17.01 -10.52
N LEU A 233 0.11 16.93 -9.45
CA LEU A 233 0.94 18.07 -8.99
C LEU A 233 2.39 17.93 -9.45
N VAL A 234 2.92 18.96 -10.10
CA VAL A 234 4.28 18.94 -10.67
C VAL A 234 5.12 20.07 -10.09
N ASN A 235 6.24 19.71 -9.47
CA ASN A 235 7.25 20.62 -8.95
C ASN A 235 8.66 20.27 -9.49
N LYS A 236 8.75 19.81 -10.75
CA LYS A 236 10.00 19.50 -11.46
C LYS A 236 10.21 20.40 -12.67
N ALA A 237 11.46 20.71 -13.00
CA ALA A 237 11.80 21.34 -14.27
C ALA A 237 11.51 20.38 -15.43
N ILE A 238 11.11 20.92 -16.58
CA ILE A 238 10.81 20.15 -17.78
C ILE A 238 12.13 19.99 -18.57
N ASP A 239 12.97 19.08 -18.11
CA ASP A 239 14.26 18.77 -18.72
C ASP A 239 14.61 17.28 -18.58
N GLN A 240 15.73 16.88 -19.19
CA GLN A 240 16.27 15.52 -19.18
C GLN A 240 17.35 15.30 -18.11
N THR A 241 17.50 16.21 -17.14
CA THR A 241 18.44 15.96 -16.03
C THR A 241 17.92 14.81 -15.16
N ALA A 242 18.79 14.21 -14.34
CA ALA A 242 18.38 13.14 -13.42
C ALA A 242 17.20 13.56 -12.51
N PHE A 243 17.12 14.85 -12.18
CA PHE A 243 16.05 15.41 -11.35
C PHE A 243 14.88 16.02 -12.15
N GLY A 244 14.98 16.05 -13.48
CA GLY A 244 13.96 16.57 -14.39
C GLY A 244 12.67 15.76 -14.43
N LEU A 245 11.61 16.38 -14.95
CA LEU A 245 10.30 15.75 -15.12
C LEU A 245 10.37 14.58 -16.09
N LEU A 246 11.12 14.70 -17.20
CA LEU A 246 11.16 13.67 -18.25
C LEU A 246 11.80 12.37 -17.76
N ASN A 247 12.57 12.42 -16.67
CA ASN A 247 13.14 11.27 -16.00
C ASN A 247 12.35 10.77 -14.78
N SER A 248 11.26 11.44 -14.42
CA SER A 248 10.43 11.04 -13.28
C SER A 248 9.59 9.78 -13.56
N VAL A 249 9.23 9.07 -12.49
CA VAL A 249 8.29 7.94 -12.52
C VAL A 249 6.95 8.36 -13.14
N LEU A 250 6.46 9.55 -12.77
CA LEU A 250 5.26 10.15 -13.32
C LEU A 250 5.26 10.16 -14.85
N TYR A 251 6.30 10.75 -15.44
CA TYR A 251 6.38 10.91 -16.89
C TYR A 251 6.69 9.60 -17.62
N LYS A 252 7.63 8.80 -17.10
CA LYS A 252 8.09 7.56 -17.75
C LYS A 252 7.10 6.41 -17.66
N TYR A 253 6.30 6.34 -16.58
CA TYR A 253 5.50 5.15 -16.28
C TYR A 253 4.03 5.47 -16.00
N GLU A 254 3.71 6.44 -15.15
CA GLU A 254 2.32 6.68 -14.74
C GLU A 254 1.47 7.28 -15.89
N LEU A 255 1.91 8.37 -16.52
CA LEU A 255 1.17 8.99 -17.62
C LEU A 255 0.96 8.05 -18.84
N PRO A 256 1.95 7.25 -19.28
CA PRO A 256 1.71 6.23 -20.30
C PRO A 256 0.62 5.22 -19.90
N TRP A 257 0.55 4.84 -18.62
CA TRP A 257 -0.48 3.93 -18.14
C TRP A 257 -1.86 4.59 -18.09
N VAL A 258 -1.95 5.89 -17.77
CA VAL A 258 -3.21 6.65 -17.88
C VAL A 258 -3.74 6.59 -19.31
N ARG A 259 -2.89 6.90 -20.30
CA ARG A 259 -3.25 6.78 -21.72
C ARG A 259 -3.65 5.36 -22.11
N PHE A 260 -2.89 4.37 -21.66
CA PHE A 260 -3.20 2.97 -21.95
C PHE A 260 -4.60 2.61 -21.46
N GLN A 261 -4.91 2.89 -20.19
CA GLN A 261 -6.23 2.59 -19.61
C GLN A 261 -7.36 3.38 -20.27
N HIS A 262 -7.15 4.67 -20.59
CA HIS A 262 -8.11 5.48 -21.36
C HIS A 262 -8.45 4.86 -22.72
N SER A 263 -7.48 4.24 -23.39
CA SER A 263 -7.70 3.60 -24.69
C SER A 263 -8.39 2.23 -24.62
N GLN A 264 -8.55 1.64 -23.42
CA GLN A 264 -9.17 0.33 -23.25
C GLN A 264 -10.70 0.44 -23.37
N LYS A 265 -11.22 0.06 -24.53
CA LYS A 265 -12.68 0.01 -24.80
C LYS A 265 -13.47 -0.76 -23.74
N SER A 266 -12.88 -1.78 -23.12
CA SER A 266 -13.54 -2.66 -22.16
C SER A 266 -13.75 -2.05 -20.77
N ARG A 267 -13.07 -0.94 -20.42
CA ARG A 267 -13.10 -0.39 -19.05
C ARG A 267 -13.92 0.86 -18.86
N ASN A 268 -14.43 1.46 -19.93
CA ASN A 268 -15.22 2.70 -19.90
C ASN A 268 -14.65 3.76 -18.94
N TRP A 269 -13.33 3.90 -18.86
CA TRP A 269 -12.66 4.84 -17.98
C TRP A 269 -11.97 5.90 -18.83
N HIS A 270 -12.55 7.10 -18.87
CA HIS A 270 -12.09 8.21 -19.71
C HIS A 270 -11.79 9.41 -18.81
N PRO A 271 -10.64 9.41 -18.12
CA PRO A 271 -10.34 10.47 -17.17
C PRO A 271 -10.00 11.78 -17.88
N GLN A 272 -10.33 12.89 -17.23
CA GLN A 272 -9.74 14.20 -17.50
C GLN A 272 -8.56 14.42 -16.53
N VAL A 273 -7.40 14.83 -17.05
CA VAL A 273 -6.21 15.07 -16.23
C VAL A 273 -6.07 16.57 -15.95
N LEU A 274 -5.99 16.95 -14.68
CA LEU A 274 -5.73 18.32 -14.26
C LEU A 274 -4.31 18.41 -13.70
N PHE A 275 -3.44 19.10 -14.42
CA PHE A 275 -2.10 19.41 -13.95
C PHE A 275 -2.09 20.69 -13.12
N VAL A 276 -1.36 20.69 -12.01
CA VAL A 276 -0.99 21.88 -11.26
C VAL A 276 0.52 22.02 -11.36
N ASP A 277 0.98 23.02 -12.11
CA ASP A 277 2.40 23.29 -12.31
C ASP A 277 2.91 24.34 -11.31
N MET A 278 3.64 23.87 -10.31
CA MET A 278 4.25 24.68 -9.25
C MET A 278 5.40 25.55 -9.75
N ARG A 279 5.82 25.41 -11.01
CA ARG A 279 6.91 26.19 -11.62
C ARG A 279 6.44 27.23 -12.64
N ALA A 280 5.13 27.47 -12.73
CA ALA A 280 4.52 28.45 -13.65
C ALA A 280 4.99 28.31 -15.11
N ASN A 281 4.94 27.10 -15.65
CA ASN A 281 5.40 26.78 -17.00
C ASN A 281 4.46 25.78 -17.69
N CYS A 282 3.15 26.01 -17.59
CA CYS A 282 2.15 25.14 -18.21
C CYS A 282 2.38 25.04 -19.70
N HIS A 283 2.76 26.12 -20.38
CA HIS A 283 3.03 26.08 -21.83
C HIS A 283 4.01 24.97 -22.24
N ASN A 284 5.12 24.80 -21.50
CA ASN A 284 6.07 23.72 -21.81
C ASN A 284 5.62 22.38 -21.22
N LEU A 285 4.91 22.38 -20.08
CA LEU A 285 4.40 21.15 -19.48
C LEU A 285 3.41 20.49 -20.42
N GLU A 286 2.45 21.26 -20.96
CA GLU A 286 1.44 20.83 -21.92
C GLU A 286 2.08 20.22 -23.16
N LYS A 287 3.10 20.87 -23.74
CA LYS A 287 3.86 20.31 -24.88
C LYS A 287 4.49 18.96 -24.52
N ALA A 288 5.12 18.85 -23.36
CA ALA A 288 5.77 17.62 -22.93
C ALA A 288 4.75 16.49 -22.71
N VAL A 289 3.66 16.76 -21.98
CA VAL A 289 2.67 15.73 -21.64
C VAL A 289 1.77 15.36 -22.82
N ALA A 290 1.53 16.27 -23.78
CA ALA A 290 0.77 15.98 -25.00
C ALA A 290 1.36 14.80 -25.79
N VAL A 291 2.69 14.69 -25.83
CA VAL A 291 3.40 13.58 -26.50
C VAL A 291 3.05 12.23 -25.85
N VAL A 292 2.90 12.21 -24.53
CA VAL A 292 2.66 10.99 -23.74
C VAL A 292 1.18 10.65 -23.67
N LEU A 293 0.33 11.61 -23.29
CA LEU A 293 -1.11 11.47 -23.08
C LEU A 293 -1.89 11.34 -24.39
N LYS A 294 -1.42 11.99 -25.47
CA LYS A 294 -2.04 12.02 -26.80
C LYS A 294 -3.52 12.41 -26.79
N THR A 295 -4.41 11.43 -26.66
CA THR A 295 -5.87 11.58 -26.77
C THR A 295 -6.56 11.75 -25.43
N VAL A 296 -5.84 11.63 -24.31
CA VAL A 296 -6.41 11.87 -22.98
C VAL A 296 -6.59 13.38 -22.80
N PRO A 297 -7.80 13.86 -22.49
CA PRO A 297 -8.01 15.29 -22.26
C PRO A 297 -7.28 15.74 -21.00
N PHE A 298 -6.61 16.89 -21.08
CA PHE A 298 -5.93 17.47 -19.93
C PHE A 298 -6.01 19.00 -19.93
N GLU A 299 -5.90 19.56 -18.74
CA GLU A 299 -5.81 21.00 -18.47
C GLU A 299 -4.64 21.27 -17.54
N CYS A 300 -4.15 22.51 -17.53
CA CYS A 300 -3.03 22.92 -16.70
C CYS A 300 -3.34 24.22 -15.96
N ILE A 301 -3.13 24.20 -14.65
CA ILE A 301 -3.23 25.38 -13.78
C ILE A 301 -1.81 25.81 -13.42
N GLU A 302 -1.46 27.03 -13.81
CA GLU A 302 -0.21 27.65 -13.37
C GLU A 302 -0.33 28.16 -11.94
N CYS A 303 0.70 27.81 -11.17
CA CYS A 303 0.96 28.34 -9.85
C CYS A 303 2.05 29.41 -9.98
N ASN A 304 1.65 30.68 -10.11
CA ASN A 304 2.57 31.82 -10.10
C ASN A 304 3.38 31.85 -8.79
N GLU A 305 4.54 32.53 -8.79
CA GLU A 305 5.58 32.40 -7.74
C GLU A 305 5.01 32.40 -6.29
N ALA A 306 5.48 31.45 -5.49
CA ALA A 306 5.03 31.14 -4.12
C ALA A 306 3.59 30.61 -3.99
N CYS A 307 3.12 29.81 -4.95
CA CYS A 307 1.83 29.13 -4.82
C CYS A 307 1.80 28.24 -3.58
N GLY A 308 1.10 28.72 -2.55
CA GLY A 308 0.76 27.95 -1.38
C GLY A 308 -0.12 26.77 -1.79
N LEU A 309 0.23 25.58 -1.34
CA LEU A 309 -0.67 24.43 -1.41
C LEU A 309 -1.74 24.59 -0.32
N ASP A 310 -2.64 25.56 -0.51
CA ASP A 310 -3.58 26.07 0.48
C ASP A 310 -5.05 26.02 0.00
N GLU A 311 -5.95 26.64 0.76
CA GLU A 311 -7.38 26.71 0.45
C GLU A 311 -7.69 27.48 -0.84
N THR A 312 -6.87 28.47 -1.20
CA THR A 312 -7.05 29.25 -2.43
C THR A 312 -6.77 28.37 -3.65
N LEU A 313 -5.67 27.62 -3.62
CA LEU A 313 -5.37 26.66 -4.68
C LEU A 313 -6.43 25.55 -4.72
N ARG A 314 -6.87 25.04 -3.57
CA ARG A 314 -7.94 24.04 -3.51
C ARG A 314 -9.20 24.55 -4.20
N ALA A 315 -9.64 25.78 -3.92
CA ALA A 315 -10.84 26.33 -4.55
C ALA A 315 -10.72 26.38 -6.08
N ARG A 316 -9.56 26.82 -6.60
CA ARG A 316 -9.26 26.82 -8.04
C ARG A 316 -9.26 25.41 -8.63
N VAL A 317 -8.62 24.45 -7.95
CA VAL A 317 -8.62 23.05 -8.38
C VAL A 317 -10.05 22.48 -8.39
N GLN A 318 -10.85 22.75 -7.36
CA GLN A 318 -12.23 22.28 -7.26
C GLN A 318 -13.18 22.86 -8.32
N GLN A 319 -12.89 24.04 -8.86
CA GLN A 319 -13.65 24.60 -9.99
C GLN A 319 -13.40 23.86 -11.31
N ASN A 320 -12.26 23.15 -11.42
CA ASN A 320 -11.86 22.40 -12.62
C ASN A 320 -11.97 20.87 -12.40
N LEU A 321 -12.02 20.41 -11.13
CA LEU A 321 -12.48 19.07 -10.74
C LEU A 321 -14.02 18.94 -10.78
#